data_AF-A0A4V4NAN3-F1
#
_entry.id   AF-A0A4V4NAN3-F1
#
_cell.length_a   1.000
_cell.length_b   1.000
_cell.length_c   1.000
_cell.angle_alpha   90.00
_cell.angle_beta   90.00
_cell.angle_gamma   90.00
#
_symmetry.space_group_name_H-M   'P 1'
#
loop_
_entity.id
_entity.type
_entity.pdbx_description
1 polymer ?
#
loop_
_entity_poly.entity_id
_entity_poly.type
_entity_poly.pdbx_seq_one_letter_code
_entity_poly.pdbx_strand_id
1 'polypeptide(L)'
;MSAVTLGLKIIKDVGLMPKWHEKGNIPMTSAQLAELVGNCDPQLLHRFLRLLASNGFLEQTPDEKFKPNRFCIELADPDFNMLTDFHYLICENEYRLMPEYLAERGYKNPTDPHDTVVKKSTGYNGDLWSYMKENPKIGESFNIVQKVSTTMEPAWTDIYPPQNLVHESDPKLPLFVDVGGGIGQGLLNIYNMYPEEASRLYLEDLGEVIADADAKSIIPATVNKLEYNFFTPQPIKDARAYYLRHIIHDWPDESAREILLMQKSAMKPGYSKLLIYDHERTEKQWLALFDSVGLRVAKLWKKPPGTSSVIELEVPLS
;
A
#
# COMPACT_ATOMS: atom_id res chain seq x y z
N MET A 1 -6.53 -22.64 6.11
CA MET A 1 -6.03 -21.25 6.07
C MET A 1 -6.95 -20.30 6.85
N SER A 2 -8.28 -20.32 6.63
CA SER A 2 -9.25 -19.46 7.37
C SER A 2 -9.17 -19.58 8.89
N ALA A 3 -9.07 -20.80 9.45
CA ALA A 3 -9.01 -20.99 10.90
C ALA A 3 -7.81 -20.28 11.56
N VAL A 4 -6.66 -20.24 10.89
CA VAL A 4 -5.45 -19.58 11.42
C VAL A 4 -5.66 -18.07 11.48
N THR A 5 -6.17 -17.48 10.40
CA THR A 5 -6.52 -16.05 10.33
C THR A 5 -7.49 -15.67 11.44
N LEU A 6 -8.53 -16.48 11.65
CA LEU A 6 -9.49 -16.28 12.74
C LEU A 6 -8.80 -16.36 14.11
N GLY A 7 -7.88 -17.32 14.30
CA GLY A 7 -7.07 -17.42 15.52
C GLY A 7 -6.25 -16.16 15.79
N LEU A 8 -5.59 -15.62 14.75
CA LEU A 8 -4.84 -14.35 14.81
C LEU A 8 -5.75 -13.17 15.15
N LYS A 9 -6.93 -13.09 14.53
CA LYS A 9 -7.93 -12.06 14.82
C LYS A 9 -8.43 -12.11 16.25
N ILE A 10 -8.68 -13.31 16.79
CA ILE A 10 -9.16 -13.49 18.16
C ILE A 10 -8.10 -13.09 19.19
N ILE A 11 -6.83 -13.51 19.02
CA ILE A 11 -5.77 -13.10 19.95
C ILE A 11 -5.50 -11.59 19.87
N LYS A 12 -5.73 -10.97 18.72
CA LYS A 12 -5.74 -9.52 18.56
C LYS A 12 -6.87 -8.88 19.36
N ASP A 13 -8.10 -9.35 19.20
CA ASP A 13 -9.29 -8.72 19.80
C ASP A 13 -9.29 -8.76 21.32
N VAL A 14 -8.69 -9.79 21.92
CA VAL A 14 -8.49 -9.87 23.37
C VAL A 14 -7.27 -9.06 23.85
N GLY A 15 -6.52 -8.44 22.93
CA GLY A 15 -5.34 -7.64 23.24
C GLY A 15 -4.16 -8.47 23.75
N LEU A 16 -4.02 -9.72 23.30
CA LEU A 16 -3.02 -10.65 23.84
C LEU A 16 -1.60 -10.19 23.58
N MET A 17 -1.25 -9.92 22.32
CA MET A 17 0.14 -9.70 21.91
C MET A 17 0.78 -8.46 22.54
N PRO A 18 0.13 -7.27 22.59
CA PRO A 18 0.68 -6.12 23.29
C PRO A 18 0.96 -6.39 24.77
N LYS A 19 0.02 -7.01 25.49
CA LYS A 19 0.20 -7.32 26.91
C LYS A 19 1.26 -8.38 27.15
N TRP A 20 1.35 -9.39 26.27
CA TRP A 20 2.39 -10.41 26.35
C TRP A 20 3.78 -9.82 26.07
N HIS A 21 3.85 -8.84 25.17
CA HIS A 21 5.06 -8.07 24.89
C HIS A 21 5.55 -7.29 26.11
N GLU A 22 4.65 -6.62 26.86
CA GLU A 22 4.99 -5.95 28.13
C GLU A 22 5.58 -6.89 29.19
N LYS A 23 5.29 -8.20 29.10
CA LYS A 23 5.88 -9.25 29.95
C LYS A 23 7.18 -9.83 29.39
N GLY A 24 7.73 -9.23 28.34
CA GLY A 24 8.99 -9.64 27.72
C GLY A 24 8.86 -10.85 26.79
N ASN A 25 7.66 -11.17 26.30
CA ASN A 25 7.41 -12.30 25.40
C ASN A 25 7.90 -13.67 25.94
N ILE A 26 7.90 -13.82 27.27
CA ILE A 26 8.35 -15.05 27.93
C ILE A 26 7.33 -16.19 27.77
N PRO A 27 7.75 -17.47 27.84
CA PRO A 27 6.81 -18.58 27.79
C PRO A 27 5.77 -18.53 28.92
N MET A 28 4.49 -18.64 28.58
CA MET A 28 3.37 -18.58 29.54
C MET A 28 2.30 -19.64 29.23
N THR A 29 1.63 -20.14 30.27
CA THR A 29 0.48 -21.04 30.12
C THR A 29 -0.74 -20.28 29.61
N SER A 30 -1.73 -20.98 29.05
CA SER A 30 -3.00 -20.35 28.64
C SER A 30 -3.75 -19.71 29.82
N ALA A 31 -3.61 -20.25 31.04
CA ALA A 31 -4.18 -19.66 32.25
C ALA A 31 -3.55 -18.29 32.57
N GLN A 32 -2.23 -18.20 32.53
CA GLN A 32 -1.51 -16.93 32.77
C GLN A 32 -1.81 -15.90 31.67
N LEU A 33 -1.93 -16.34 30.41
CA LEU A 33 -2.28 -15.47 29.29
C LEU A 33 -3.73 -14.99 29.36
N ALA A 34 -4.65 -15.84 29.80
CA ALA A 34 -6.05 -15.47 30.05
C ALA A 34 -6.18 -14.46 31.20
N GLU A 35 -5.43 -14.66 32.29
CA GLU A 35 -5.33 -13.68 33.39
C GLU A 35 -4.77 -12.34 32.91
N LEU A 36 -3.74 -12.37 32.05
CA LEU A 36 -3.11 -11.18 31.49
C LEU A 36 -4.11 -10.35 30.65
N VAL A 37 -4.91 -10.99 29.80
CA VAL A 37 -5.91 -10.29 28.99
C VAL A 37 -7.15 -9.90 29.80
N GLY A 38 -7.52 -10.69 30.80
CA GLY A 38 -8.58 -10.40 31.77
C GLY A 38 -10.01 -10.61 31.25
N ASN A 39 -10.17 -10.91 29.96
CA ASN A 39 -11.48 -11.02 29.28
C ASN A 39 -11.58 -12.25 28.35
N CYS A 40 -10.82 -13.32 28.62
CA CYS A 40 -10.86 -14.55 27.82
C CYS A 40 -10.82 -15.78 28.72
N ASP A 41 -11.65 -16.79 28.40
CA ASP A 41 -11.60 -18.08 29.11
C ASP A 41 -10.29 -18.83 28.80
N PRO A 42 -9.59 -19.39 29.80
CA PRO A 42 -8.29 -20.03 29.59
C PRO A 42 -8.34 -21.29 28.71
N GLN A 43 -9.45 -22.04 28.69
CA GLN A 43 -9.58 -23.20 27.80
C GLN A 43 -9.88 -22.74 26.37
N LEU A 44 -10.71 -21.71 26.21
CA LEU A 44 -10.95 -21.10 24.90
C LEU A 44 -9.66 -20.55 24.30
N LEU A 45 -8.90 -19.77 25.07
CA LEU A 45 -7.61 -19.22 24.65
C LEU A 45 -6.63 -20.33 24.29
N HIS A 46 -6.56 -21.39 25.11
CA HIS A 46 -5.72 -22.56 24.83
C HIS A 46 -5.99 -23.19 23.46
N ARG A 47 -7.26 -23.29 23.04
CA ARG A 47 -7.62 -23.86 21.73
C ARG A 47 -7.05 -23.04 20.58
N PHE A 48 -7.12 -21.71 20.66
CA PHE A 48 -6.53 -20.83 19.64
C PHE A 48 -5.01 -20.82 19.70
N LEU A 49 -4.41 -20.80 20.88
CA LEU A 49 -2.95 -20.88 21.03
C LEU A 49 -2.40 -22.20 20.44
N ARG A 50 -3.08 -23.33 20.65
CA ARG A 50 -2.70 -24.61 20.03
C ARG A 50 -2.82 -24.60 18.51
N LEU A 51 -3.87 -23.99 17.98
CA LEU A 51 -4.04 -23.83 16.53
C LEU A 51 -2.89 -23.00 15.94
N LEU A 52 -2.55 -21.89 16.58
CA LEU A 52 -1.45 -21.02 16.14
C LEU A 52 -0.10 -21.73 16.28
N ALA A 53 0.10 -22.49 17.37
CA ALA A 53 1.32 -23.26 17.59
C ALA A 53 1.51 -24.37 16.55
N SER A 54 0.45 -25.12 16.22
CA SER A 54 0.52 -26.18 15.21
C SER A 54 0.78 -25.66 13.79
N ASN A 55 0.56 -24.36 13.56
CA ASN A 55 0.86 -23.68 12.30
C ASN A 55 2.14 -22.83 12.36
N GLY A 56 2.94 -22.97 13.42
CA GLY A 56 4.26 -22.34 13.53
C GLY A 56 4.26 -20.86 13.93
N PHE A 57 3.12 -20.28 14.28
CA PHE A 57 3.00 -18.90 14.77
C PHE A 57 3.45 -18.76 16.23
N LEU A 58 3.25 -19.82 17.01
CA LEU A 58 3.72 -19.96 18.38
C LEU A 58 4.54 -21.24 18.51
N GLU A 59 5.39 -21.30 19.52
CA GLU A 59 5.99 -22.54 20.00
C GLU A 59 5.19 -23.04 21.21
N GLN A 60 4.78 -24.31 21.21
CA GLN A 60 4.28 -24.97 22.41
C GLN A 60 5.44 -25.70 23.09
N THR A 61 5.78 -25.30 24.29
CA THR A 61 6.88 -25.89 25.07
C THR A 61 6.42 -27.20 25.75
N PRO A 62 7.36 -28.07 26.17
CA PRO A 62 7.02 -29.34 26.83
C PRO A 62 6.24 -29.19 28.14
N ASP A 63 6.33 -28.05 28.82
CA ASP A 63 5.64 -27.72 30.07
C ASP A 63 4.27 -27.03 29.86
N GLU A 64 3.62 -27.30 28.72
CA GLU A 64 2.30 -26.76 28.33
C GLU A 64 2.22 -25.23 28.23
N LYS A 65 3.37 -24.55 28.11
CA LYS A 65 3.42 -23.12 27.85
C LYS A 65 3.45 -22.86 26.35
N PHE A 66 3.13 -21.62 26.00
CA PHE A 66 3.26 -21.09 24.67
C PHE A 66 4.33 -20.01 24.67
N LYS A 67 5.01 -19.82 23.55
CA LYS A 67 5.98 -18.74 23.33
C LYS A 67 5.75 -18.15 21.94
N PRO A 68 5.65 -16.83 21.78
CA PRO A 68 5.44 -16.24 20.47
C PRO A 68 6.72 -16.30 19.64
N ASN A 69 6.58 -16.58 18.34
CA ASN A 69 7.68 -16.43 17.39
C ASN A 69 7.85 -14.94 17.00
N ARG A 70 8.83 -14.65 16.14
CA ARG A 70 9.07 -13.28 15.64
C ARG A 70 7.82 -12.66 15.00
N PHE A 71 7.13 -13.38 14.12
CA PHE A 71 5.92 -12.87 13.47
C PHE A 71 4.82 -12.50 14.48
N CYS A 72 4.55 -13.35 15.46
CA CYS A 72 3.55 -13.07 16.49
C CYS A 72 3.96 -11.89 17.38
N ILE A 73 5.26 -11.68 17.61
CA ILE A 73 5.74 -10.50 18.33
C ILE A 73 5.44 -9.21 17.55
N GLU A 74 5.59 -9.21 16.22
CA GLU A 74 5.25 -8.04 15.39
C GLU A 74 3.75 -7.69 15.48
N LEU A 75 2.85 -8.64 15.79
CA LEU A 75 1.42 -8.34 16.02
C LEU A 75 1.16 -7.49 17.28
N ALA A 76 2.17 -7.26 18.12
CA ALA A 76 2.08 -6.28 19.20
C ALA A 76 2.16 -4.83 18.67
N ASP A 77 2.76 -4.61 17.50
CA ASP A 77 2.81 -3.32 16.84
C ASP A 77 1.41 -2.94 16.30
N PRO A 78 0.83 -1.79 16.70
CA PRO A 78 -0.51 -1.40 16.27
C PRO A 78 -0.70 -1.28 14.75
N ASP A 79 0.32 -0.81 14.04
CA ASP A 79 0.27 -0.63 12.58
C ASP A 79 0.31 -2.00 11.88
N PHE A 80 1.27 -2.87 12.27
CA PHE A 80 1.37 -4.21 11.70
C PHE A 80 0.13 -5.07 12.01
N ASN A 81 -0.41 -4.94 13.22
CA ASN A 81 -1.59 -5.66 13.63
C ASN A 81 -2.83 -5.25 12.81
N MET A 82 -2.87 -4.07 12.22
CA MET A 82 -4.00 -3.62 11.39
C MET A 82 -4.18 -4.44 10.11
N LEU A 83 -3.11 -5.07 9.60
CA LEU A 83 -3.19 -6.07 8.52
C LEU A 83 -4.21 -7.17 8.83
N THR A 84 -4.29 -7.60 10.09
CA THR A 84 -5.24 -8.62 10.54
C THR A 84 -6.69 -8.13 10.46
N ASP A 85 -6.96 -6.85 10.73
CA ASP A 85 -8.32 -6.30 10.60
C ASP A 85 -8.70 -6.13 9.15
N PHE A 86 -7.80 -5.57 8.33
CA PHE A 86 -8.06 -5.38 6.91
C PHE A 86 -8.36 -6.72 6.22
N HIS A 87 -7.54 -7.73 6.49
CA HIS A 87 -7.73 -9.07 5.94
C HIS A 87 -9.05 -9.71 6.41
N TYR A 88 -9.43 -9.52 7.68
CA TYR A 88 -10.69 -10.04 8.23
C TYR A 88 -11.93 -9.30 7.69
N LEU A 89 -11.89 -7.98 7.61
CA LEU A 89 -13.03 -7.15 7.23
C LEU A 89 -13.35 -7.23 5.72
N ILE A 90 -12.32 -7.35 4.89
CA ILE A 90 -12.44 -7.29 3.42
C ILE A 90 -12.06 -8.62 2.79
N CYS A 91 -10.78 -8.99 2.86
CA CYS A 91 -10.23 -10.05 2.03
C CYS A 91 -10.83 -11.43 2.31
N GLU A 92 -11.18 -11.76 3.56
CA GLU A 92 -11.70 -13.09 3.90
C GLU A 92 -13.02 -13.38 3.15
N ASN A 93 -13.93 -12.41 3.07
CA ASN A 93 -15.18 -12.56 2.34
C ASN A 93 -14.95 -12.63 0.83
N GLU A 94 -14.03 -11.83 0.31
CA GLU A 94 -13.65 -11.85 -1.10
C GLU A 94 -13.06 -13.21 -1.49
N TYR A 95 -12.11 -13.74 -0.73
CA TYR A 95 -11.50 -15.04 -0.99
C TYR A 95 -12.51 -16.17 -0.91
N ARG A 96 -13.45 -16.11 0.04
CA ARG A 96 -14.53 -17.10 0.16
C ARG A 96 -15.45 -17.10 -1.07
N LEU A 97 -15.75 -15.92 -1.61
CA LEU A 97 -16.72 -15.75 -2.71
C LEU A 97 -16.07 -15.75 -4.10
N MET A 98 -14.75 -15.63 -4.20
CA MET A 98 -14.00 -15.60 -5.45
C MET A 98 -14.30 -16.79 -6.37
N PRO A 99 -14.34 -18.07 -5.89
CA PRO A 99 -14.61 -19.19 -6.77
C PRO A 99 -16.00 -19.11 -7.42
N GLU A 100 -17.00 -18.66 -6.66
CA GLU A 100 -18.38 -18.49 -7.12
C GLU A 100 -18.49 -17.31 -8.10
N TYR A 101 -17.87 -16.18 -7.76
CA TYR A 101 -17.78 -14.99 -8.62
C TYR A 101 -17.18 -15.30 -10.00
N LEU A 102 -16.09 -16.08 -10.04
CA LEU A 102 -15.43 -16.49 -11.28
C LEU A 102 -16.23 -17.53 -12.04
N ALA A 103 -16.87 -18.50 -11.35
CA ALA A 103 -17.71 -19.51 -11.98
C ALA A 103 -18.91 -18.89 -12.72
N GLU A 104 -19.57 -17.89 -12.12
CA GLU A 104 -20.67 -17.14 -12.75
C GLU A 104 -20.25 -16.44 -14.05
N ARG A 105 -18.97 -16.10 -14.19
CA ARG A 105 -18.38 -15.47 -15.38
C ARG A 105 -17.76 -16.48 -16.35
N GLY A 106 -17.92 -17.78 -16.10
CA GLY A 106 -17.31 -18.83 -16.88
C GLY A 106 -15.78 -18.78 -16.86
N TYR A 107 -15.19 -18.33 -15.75
CA TYR A 107 -13.75 -18.16 -15.56
C TYR A 107 -13.07 -17.24 -16.61
N LYS A 108 -13.83 -16.28 -17.15
CA LYS A 108 -13.27 -15.21 -17.97
C LYS A 108 -12.62 -14.15 -17.08
N ASN A 109 -11.55 -13.53 -17.58
CA ASN A 109 -10.88 -12.45 -16.87
C ASN A 109 -11.84 -11.26 -16.69
N PRO A 110 -12.13 -10.81 -15.46
CA PRO A 110 -12.89 -9.60 -15.23
C PRO A 110 -12.06 -8.37 -15.65
N THR A 111 -12.67 -7.46 -16.40
CA THR A 111 -12.01 -6.25 -16.91
C THR A 111 -12.70 -4.96 -16.48
N ASP A 112 -13.87 -5.06 -15.84
CA ASP A 112 -14.64 -3.92 -15.35
C ASP A 112 -14.31 -3.66 -13.87
N PRO A 113 -13.72 -2.50 -13.52
CA PRO A 113 -13.40 -2.17 -12.13
C PRO A 113 -14.64 -2.01 -11.23
N HIS A 114 -15.83 -1.86 -11.80
CA HIS A 114 -17.10 -1.78 -11.06
C HIS A 114 -17.83 -3.13 -10.93
N ASP A 115 -17.29 -4.21 -11.51
CA ASP A 115 -17.84 -5.57 -11.42
C ASP A 115 -16.77 -6.56 -10.94
N THR A 116 -16.20 -6.32 -9.76
CA THR A 116 -15.19 -7.18 -9.13
C THR A 116 -15.78 -8.07 -8.04
N VAL A 117 -14.96 -8.93 -7.43
CA VAL A 117 -15.40 -9.71 -6.25
C VAL A 117 -15.86 -8.82 -5.10
N VAL A 118 -15.38 -7.57 -5.02
CA VAL A 118 -15.75 -6.60 -3.99
C VAL A 118 -17.25 -6.38 -4.00
N LYS A 119 -17.83 -6.20 -5.20
CA LYS A 119 -19.28 -6.06 -5.38
C LYS A 119 -20.03 -7.28 -4.88
N LYS A 120 -19.52 -8.50 -5.15
CA LYS A 120 -20.14 -9.74 -4.67
C LYS A 120 -20.00 -9.89 -3.15
N SER A 121 -18.86 -9.52 -2.57
CA SER A 121 -18.58 -9.70 -1.15
C SER A 121 -19.30 -8.68 -0.27
N THR A 122 -19.51 -7.47 -0.77
CA THR A 122 -20.09 -6.35 -0.01
C THR A 122 -21.55 -6.05 -0.37
N GLY A 123 -21.99 -6.45 -1.58
CA GLY A 123 -23.26 -6.00 -2.17
C GLY A 123 -23.26 -4.52 -2.61
N TYR A 124 -22.11 -3.85 -2.55
CA TYR A 124 -21.98 -2.43 -2.88
C TYR A 124 -21.92 -2.22 -4.40
N ASN A 125 -22.68 -1.22 -4.89
CA ASN A 125 -22.67 -0.82 -6.30
C ASN A 125 -21.70 0.34 -6.49
N GLY A 126 -20.45 0.01 -6.80
CA GLY A 126 -19.36 0.94 -7.07
C GLY A 126 -18.02 0.22 -7.09
N ASP A 127 -16.93 0.96 -7.17
CA ASP A 127 -15.59 0.40 -7.01
C ASP A 127 -15.16 0.28 -5.53
N LEU A 128 -13.99 -0.31 -5.31
CA LEU A 128 -13.40 -0.47 -3.98
C LEU A 128 -13.19 0.88 -3.29
N TRP A 129 -12.77 1.90 -4.04
CA TRP A 129 -12.45 3.23 -3.50
C TRP A 129 -13.68 3.94 -2.96
N SER A 130 -14.77 3.92 -3.74
CA SER A 130 -16.07 4.48 -3.35
C SER A 130 -16.64 3.74 -2.13
N TYR A 131 -16.48 2.41 -2.09
CA TYR A 131 -16.87 1.61 -0.92
C TYR A 131 -16.07 2.00 0.32
N MET A 132 -14.75 2.15 0.24
CA MET A 132 -13.91 2.57 1.37
C MET A 132 -14.24 3.98 1.85
N LYS A 133 -14.55 4.89 0.94
CA LYS A 133 -14.99 6.27 1.26
C LYS A 133 -16.24 6.29 2.13
N GLU A 134 -17.23 5.44 1.80
CA GLU A 134 -18.47 5.31 2.59
C GLU A 134 -18.28 4.47 3.87
N ASN A 135 -17.16 3.74 3.98
CA ASN A 135 -16.83 2.87 5.11
C ASN A 135 -15.48 3.27 5.72
N PRO A 136 -15.40 4.42 6.41
CA PRO A 136 -14.13 5.06 6.78
C PRO A 136 -13.22 4.18 7.65
N LYS A 137 -13.77 3.28 8.46
CA LYS A 137 -12.96 2.31 9.24
C LYS A 137 -12.16 1.36 8.34
N ILE A 138 -12.71 0.98 7.20
CA ILE A 138 -12.06 0.14 6.21
C ILE A 138 -11.00 0.96 5.47
N GLY A 139 -11.34 2.19 5.05
CA GLY A 139 -10.38 3.11 4.43
C GLY A 139 -9.18 3.42 5.32
N GLU A 140 -9.40 3.68 6.61
CA GLU A 140 -8.32 3.87 7.59
C GLU A 140 -7.44 2.62 7.72
N SER A 141 -8.07 1.43 7.77
CA SER A 141 -7.34 0.16 7.82
C SER A 141 -6.47 -0.03 6.58
N PHE A 142 -7.00 0.31 5.40
CA PHE A 142 -6.26 0.25 4.13
C PHE A 142 -5.06 1.21 4.13
N ASN A 143 -5.24 2.46 4.56
CA ASN A 143 -4.15 3.45 4.62
C ASN A 143 -2.99 2.96 5.51
N ILE A 144 -3.30 2.30 6.63
CA ILE A 144 -2.29 1.74 7.53
C ILE A 144 -1.61 0.51 6.91
N VAL A 145 -2.37 -0.37 6.25
CA VAL A 145 -1.81 -1.49 5.47
C VAL A 145 -0.83 -0.99 4.40
N GLN A 146 -1.20 0.06 3.66
CA GLN A 146 -0.32 0.68 2.67
C GLN A 146 0.93 1.28 3.32
N LYS A 147 0.80 1.99 4.45
CA LYS A 147 1.95 2.51 5.21
C LYS A 147 2.90 1.38 5.62
N VAL A 148 2.39 0.30 6.21
CA VAL A 148 3.20 -0.85 6.63
C VAL A 148 3.92 -1.48 5.43
N SER A 149 3.19 -1.76 4.35
CA SER A 149 3.76 -2.32 3.12
C SER A 149 4.87 -1.44 2.56
N THR A 150 4.68 -0.12 2.59
CA THR A 150 5.69 0.87 2.20
C THR A 150 6.96 0.78 3.03
N THR A 151 6.85 0.64 4.34
CA THR A 151 8.02 0.56 5.23
C THR A 151 8.83 -0.73 5.06
N MET A 152 8.22 -1.77 4.48
CA MET A 152 8.89 -3.03 4.17
C MET A 152 9.64 -3.01 2.83
N GLU A 153 9.37 -2.03 1.99
CA GLU A 153 10.02 -1.85 0.69
C GLU A 153 11.24 -0.92 0.80
N PRO A 154 12.26 -1.10 -0.07
CA PRO A 154 13.29 -0.08 -0.23
C PRO A 154 12.64 1.26 -0.64
N ALA A 155 13.12 2.35 -0.04
CA ALA A 155 12.77 3.69 -0.49
C ALA A 155 13.10 3.84 -1.99
N TRP A 156 12.25 4.51 -2.75
CA TRP A 156 12.46 4.68 -4.19
C TRP A 156 13.76 5.44 -4.48
N THR A 157 14.17 6.33 -3.58
CA THR A 157 15.44 7.07 -3.64
C THR A 157 16.69 6.21 -3.42
N ASP A 158 16.53 5.00 -2.88
CA ASP A 158 17.63 4.02 -2.82
C ASP A 158 17.82 3.29 -4.16
N ILE A 159 16.80 3.32 -5.03
CA ILE A 159 16.77 2.62 -6.32
C ILE A 159 17.08 3.61 -7.44
N TYR A 160 16.42 4.77 -7.40
CA TYR A 160 16.59 5.89 -8.32
C TYR A 160 17.40 7.00 -7.61
N PRO A 161 18.52 7.49 -8.19
CA PRO A 161 19.32 8.55 -7.59
C PRO A 161 18.61 9.91 -7.72
N PRO A 162 18.09 10.49 -6.61
CA PRO A 162 17.25 11.70 -6.67
C PRO A 162 18.02 12.94 -7.15
N GLN A 163 19.36 12.92 -7.11
CA GLN A 163 20.22 13.95 -7.72
C GLN A 163 19.88 14.18 -9.18
N ASN A 164 19.45 13.15 -9.93
CA ASN A 164 19.05 13.27 -11.33
C ASN A 164 17.82 14.17 -11.54
N LEU A 165 16.98 14.32 -10.51
CA LEU A 165 15.84 15.24 -10.55
C LEU A 165 16.29 16.65 -10.23
N VAL A 166 17.13 16.83 -9.21
CA VAL A 166 17.51 18.16 -8.72
C VAL A 166 18.51 18.85 -9.66
N HIS A 167 19.53 18.12 -10.11
CA HIS A 167 20.58 18.65 -10.96
C HIS A 167 20.01 19.12 -12.29
N GLU A 168 20.38 20.35 -12.69
CA GLU A 168 19.95 20.98 -13.96
C GLU A 168 18.43 21.12 -14.11
N SER A 169 17.66 21.00 -13.01
CA SER A 169 16.24 21.34 -13.02
C SER A 169 16.05 22.85 -13.17
N ASP A 170 14.97 23.25 -13.84
CA ASP A 170 14.61 24.66 -13.92
C ASP A 170 14.00 25.09 -12.56
N PRO A 171 14.61 26.01 -11.81
CA PRO A 171 14.13 26.42 -10.49
C PRO A 171 12.76 27.10 -10.52
N LYS A 172 12.26 27.48 -11.72
CA LYS A 172 10.92 28.06 -11.90
C LYS A 172 9.84 27.02 -12.13
N LEU A 173 10.21 25.77 -12.39
CA LEU A 173 9.27 24.68 -12.67
C LEU A 173 9.12 23.76 -11.45
N PRO A 174 7.97 23.08 -11.30
CA PRO A 174 7.79 22.03 -10.31
C PRO A 174 8.89 20.97 -10.41
N LEU A 175 9.40 20.51 -9.26
CA LEU A 175 10.46 19.52 -9.20
C LEU A 175 9.89 18.10 -9.17
N PHE A 176 8.90 17.87 -8.32
CA PHE A 176 8.39 16.53 -8.07
C PHE A 176 6.89 16.58 -7.74
N VAL A 177 6.12 15.77 -8.45
CA VAL A 177 4.68 15.58 -8.22
C VAL A 177 4.45 14.13 -7.83
N ASP A 178 4.03 13.90 -6.58
CA ASP A 178 3.65 12.60 -6.05
C ASP A 178 2.16 12.36 -6.33
N VAL A 179 1.86 11.63 -7.41
CA VAL A 179 0.51 11.45 -7.96
C VAL A 179 -0.16 10.24 -7.31
N GLY A 180 -1.25 10.46 -6.58
CA GLY A 180 -1.85 9.42 -5.72
C GLY A 180 -0.92 9.08 -4.54
N GLY A 181 -0.24 10.10 -4.00
CA GLY A 181 0.84 9.91 -3.02
C GLY A 181 0.39 9.50 -1.62
N GLY A 182 -0.92 9.33 -1.39
CA GLY A 182 -1.50 9.04 -0.09
C GLY A 182 -1.20 10.16 0.91
N ILE A 183 -0.64 9.77 2.06
CA ILE A 183 -0.21 10.72 3.10
C ILE A 183 1.24 11.22 2.88
N GLY A 184 1.83 10.95 1.71
CA GLY A 184 3.06 11.56 1.21
C GLY A 184 4.37 10.87 1.60
N GLN A 185 4.34 9.57 1.90
CA GLN A 185 5.55 8.82 2.27
C GLN A 185 6.62 8.86 1.16
N GLY A 186 6.21 8.80 -0.12
CA GLY A 186 7.11 8.90 -1.26
C GLY A 186 7.77 10.28 -1.36
N LEU A 187 6.96 11.34 -1.28
CA LEU A 187 7.41 12.72 -1.26
C LEU A 187 8.36 13.03 -0.08
N LEU A 188 8.13 12.46 1.10
CA LEU A 188 9.04 12.66 2.24
C LEU A 188 10.47 12.19 1.94
N ASN A 189 10.66 11.17 1.09
CA ASN A 189 11.99 10.72 0.74
C ASN A 189 12.79 11.81 0.03
N ILE A 190 12.17 12.57 -0.89
CA ILE A 190 12.85 13.68 -1.57
C ILE A 190 12.93 14.93 -0.70
N TYR A 191 11.86 15.26 0.05
CA TYR A 191 11.85 16.41 0.95
C TYR A 191 12.96 16.34 2.00
N ASN A 192 13.18 15.16 2.61
CA ASN A 192 14.20 15.01 3.65
C ASN A 192 15.63 15.17 3.11
N MET A 193 15.85 14.96 1.81
CA MET A 193 17.15 15.14 1.16
C MET A 193 17.36 16.56 0.63
N TYR A 194 16.28 17.21 0.17
CA TYR A 194 16.29 18.54 -0.47
C TYR A 194 15.17 19.43 0.11
N PRO A 195 15.19 19.75 1.41
CA PRO A 195 14.13 20.54 2.05
C PRO A 195 14.02 21.96 1.49
N GLU A 196 15.10 22.49 0.90
CA GLU A 196 15.11 23.78 0.19
C GLU A 196 14.22 23.79 -1.05
N GLU A 197 13.90 22.62 -1.61
CA GLU A 197 13.05 22.47 -2.81
C GLU A 197 11.56 22.35 -2.46
N ALA A 198 11.18 22.44 -1.19
CA ALA A 198 9.83 22.15 -0.71
C ALA A 198 8.70 22.86 -1.48
N SER A 199 8.90 24.12 -1.87
CA SER A 199 7.93 24.92 -2.62
C SER A 199 7.69 24.41 -4.04
N ARG A 200 8.56 23.52 -4.55
CA ARG A 200 8.48 22.87 -5.86
C ARG A 200 8.04 21.40 -5.76
N LEU A 201 7.72 20.93 -4.56
CA LEU A 201 7.16 19.59 -4.32
C LEU A 201 5.63 19.68 -4.22
N TYR A 202 4.94 18.70 -4.81
CA TYR A 202 3.50 18.63 -4.89
C TYR A 202 3.02 17.22 -4.48
N LEU A 203 2.14 17.15 -3.49
CA LEU A 203 1.39 15.95 -3.15
C LEU A 203 -0.01 16.06 -3.75
N GLU A 204 -0.39 15.06 -4.54
CA GLU A 204 -1.69 14.96 -5.18
C GLU A 204 -2.41 13.69 -4.76
N ASP A 205 -3.66 13.82 -4.31
CA ASP A 205 -4.54 12.70 -3.98
C ASP A 205 -6.01 13.19 -3.97
N LEU A 206 -6.96 12.30 -3.67
CA LEU A 206 -8.36 12.67 -3.45
C LEU A 206 -8.50 13.60 -2.24
N GLY A 207 -9.52 14.47 -2.25
CA GLY A 207 -9.67 15.54 -1.26
C GLY A 207 -9.72 15.05 0.20
N GLU A 208 -10.39 13.91 0.45
CA GLU A 208 -10.41 13.27 1.77
C GLU A 208 -9.04 12.77 2.24
N VAL A 209 -8.19 12.30 1.31
CA VAL A 209 -6.84 11.79 1.64
C VAL A 209 -5.91 12.95 1.93
N ILE A 210 -6.01 14.04 1.16
CA ILE A 210 -5.29 15.28 1.45
C ILE A 210 -5.68 15.84 2.82
N ALA A 211 -6.96 15.83 3.17
CA ALA A 211 -7.44 16.25 4.49
C ALA A 211 -6.87 15.37 5.62
N ASP A 212 -6.78 14.05 5.42
CA ASP A 212 -6.15 13.12 6.37
C ASP A 212 -4.63 13.38 6.50
N ALA A 213 -3.93 13.64 5.40
CA ALA A 213 -2.52 13.99 5.39
C ALA A 213 -2.23 15.28 6.17
N ASP A 214 -3.10 16.30 6.03
CA ASP A 214 -3.04 17.54 6.79
C ASP A 214 -3.30 17.32 8.28
N ALA A 215 -4.35 16.57 8.62
CA ALA A 215 -4.70 16.27 10.00
C ALA A 215 -3.58 15.54 10.74
N LYS A 216 -2.90 14.60 10.06
CA LYS A 216 -1.74 13.87 10.58
C LYS A 216 -0.46 14.70 10.59
N SER A 217 -0.42 15.83 9.86
CA SER A 217 0.74 16.74 9.77
C SER A 217 2.05 16.01 9.43
N ILE A 218 1.96 14.98 8.58
CA ILE A 218 3.11 14.17 8.17
C ILE A 218 3.98 14.94 7.19
N ILE A 219 3.34 15.68 6.27
CA ILE A 219 4.00 16.48 5.25
C ILE A 219 4.09 17.94 5.72
N PRO A 220 5.29 18.54 5.70
CA PRO A 220 5.49 19.93 6.08
C PRO A 220 4.59 20.89 5.31
N ALA A 221 4.11 21.94 5.99
CA ALA A 221 3.23 22.95 5.40
C ALA A 221 3.84 23.72 4.22
N THR A 222 5.16 23.63 4.03
CA THR A 222 5.89 24.23 2.92
C THR A 222 5.72 23.48 1.59
N VAL A 223 5.24 22.24 1.63
CA VAL A 223 4.94 21.42 0.45
C VAL A 223 3.53 21.72 -0.04
N ASN A 224 3.35 21.82 -1.35
CA ASN A 224 2.05 22.02 -1.96
C ASN A 224 1.22 20.74 -1.89
N LYS A 225 -0.05 20.84 -1.49
CA LYS A 225 -1.00 19.73 -1.40
C LYS A 225 -2.24 20.07 -2.22
N LEU A 226 -2.63 19.20 -3.14
CA LEU A 226 -3.72 19.44 -4.07
C LEU A 226 -4.65 18.24 -4.14
N GLU A 227 -5.96 18.52 -4.13
CA GLU A 227 -6.95 17.54 -4.56
C GLU A 227 -6.79 17.29 -6.07
N TYR A 228 -6.62 16.03 -6.44
CA TYR A 228 -6.49 15.62 -7.82
C TYR A 228 -7.01 14.19 -8.03
N ASN A 229 -7.75 14.02 -9.12
CA ASN A 229 -8.14 12.72 -9.65
C ASN A 229 -7.29 12.44 -10.90
N PHE A 230 -6.47 11.40 -10.86
CA PHE A 230 -5.57 11.03 -11.96
C PHE A 230 -6.25 10.59 -13.27
N PHE A 231 -7.58 10.45 -13.28
CA PHE A 231 -8.39 10.29 -14.50
C PHE A 231 -8.76 11.63 -15.16
N THR A 232 -8.36 12.76 -14.56
CA THR A 232 -8.60 14.10 -15.10
C THR A 232 -7.27 14.73 -15.56
N PRO A 233 -7.29 15.73 -16.46
CA PRO A 233 -6.07 16.36 -16.96
C PRO A 233 -5.16 16.85 -15.84
N GLN A 234 -3.91 16.40 -15.83
CA GLN A 234 -2.91 16.70 -14.79
C GLN A 234 -2.70 18.24 -14.65
N PRO A 235 -3.03 18.86 -13.50
CA PRO A 235 -3.00 20.31 -13.34
C PRO A 235 -1.59 20.90 -13.27
N ILE A 236 -0.62 20.18 -12.72
CA ILE A 236 0.77 20.63 -12.60
C ILE A 236 1.50 20.33 -13.90
N LYS A 237 1.96 21.37 -14.60
CA LYS A 237 2.60 21.26 -15.92
C LYS A 237 4.11 21.36 -15.84
N ASP A 238 4.76 20.68 -16.78
CA ASP A 238 6.21 20.72 -17.02
C ASP A 238 7.05 20.37 -15.79
N ALA A 239 6.52 19.56 -14.86
CA ALA A 239 7.27 19.12 -13.69
C ALA A 239 8.49 18.31 -14.12
N ARG A 240 9.58 18.38 -13.35
CA ARG A 240 10.77 17.57 -13.62
C ARG A 240 10.50 16.08 -13.46
N ALA A 241 9.70 15.69 -12.46
CA ALA A 241 9.18 14.34 -12.34
C ALA A 241 7.70 14.32 -11.92
N TYR A 242 6.96 13.39 -12.53
CA TYR A 242 5.71 12.87 -12.02
C TYR A 242 5.98 11.46 -11.52
N TYR A 243 5.53 11.13 -10.32
CA TYR A 243 5.82 9.87 -9.66
C TYR A 243 4.53 9.15 -9.31
N LEU A 244 4.44 7.88 -9.70
CA LEU A 244 3.33 6.99 -9.38
C LEU A 244 3.90 5.76 -8.70
N ARG A 245 3.42 5.47 -7.50
CA ARG A 245 3.82 4.32 -6.71
C ARG A 245 2.59 3.57 -6.26
N HIS A 246 2.53 2.26 -6.51
CA HIS A 246 1.36 1.45 -6.16
C HIS A 246 0.06 2.08 -6.65
N ILE A 247 0.08 2.49 -7.92
CA ILE A 247 -1.08 3.08 -8.60
C ILE A 247 -1.47 2.15 -9.73
N ILE A 248 -0.58 1.96 -10.70
CA ILE A 248 -0.90 1.25 -11.94
C ILE A 248 -1.25 -0.22 -11.66
N HIS A 249 -0.79 -0.80 -10.54
CA HIS A 249 -1.17 -2.16 -10.13
C HIS A 249 -2.65 -2.39 -9.83
N ASP A 250 -3.39 -1.35 -9.45
CA ASP A 250 -4.80 -1.45 -9.05
C ASP A 250 -5.73 -1.40 -10.25
N TRP A 251 -5.19 -1.05 -11.42
CA TRP A 251 -5.98 -0.71 -12.59
C TRP A 251 -5.78 -1.71 -13.74
N PRO A 252 -6.88 -2.10 -14.42
CA PRO A 252 -6.78 -2.81 -15.69
C PRO A 252 -6.11 -1.92 -16.73
N ASP A 253 -5.58 -2.54 -17.79
CA ASP A 253 -4.75 -1.83 -18.77
C ASP A 253 -5.42 -0.62 -19.43
N GLU A 254 -6.74 -0.61 -19.59
CA GLU A 254 -7.47 0.53 -20.15
C GLU A 254 -7.43 1.75 -19.22
N SER A 255 -7.79 1.58 -17.95
CA SER A 255 -7.70 2.61 -16.93
C SER A 255 -6.25 3.06 -16.70
N ALA A 256 -5.29 2.11 -16.70
CA ALA A 256 -3.87 2.43 -16.60
C ALA A 256 -3.40 3.32 -17.78
N ARG A 257 -3.85 3.04 -19.02
CA ARG A 257 -3.55 3.89 -20.17
C ARG A 257 -4.10 5.31 -19.99
N GLU A 258 -5.32 5.45 -19.50
CA GLU A 258 -5.94 6.75 -19.24
C GLU A 258 -5.14 7.58 -18.23
N ILE A 259 -4.78 6.98 -17.09
CA ILE A 259 -3.94 7.60 -16.06
C ILE A 259 -2.61 8.07 -16.67
N LEU A 260 -1.91 7.18 -17.41
CA LEU A 260 -0.64 7.50 -18.04
C LEU A 260 -0.77 8.64 -19.08
N LEU A 261 -1.88 8.70 -19.82
CA LEU A 261 -2.15 9.77 -20.78
C LEU A 261 -2.39 11.12 -20.09
N MET A 262 -3.09 11.13 -18.95
CA MET A 262 -3.28 12.35 -18.17
C MET A 262 -1.94 12.92 -17.72
N GLN A 263 -1.03 12.08 -17.23
CA GLN A 263 0.31 12.51 -16.79
C GLN A 263 1.18 12.93 -17.98
N LYS A 264 1.20 12.11 -19.05
CA LYS A 264 1.94 12.41 -20.28
C LYS A 264 1.58 13.78 -20.86
N SER A 265 0.31 14.16 -20.82
CA SER A 265 -0.16 15.44 -21.36
C SER A 265 0.41 16.68 -20.64
N ALA A 266 0.95 16.50 -19.43
CA ALA A 266 1.58 17.57 -18.65
C ALA A 266 3.11 17.56 -18.73
N MET A 267 3.70 16.52 -19.33
CA MET A 267 5.16 16.38 -19.44
C MET A 267 5.73 17.25 -20.55
N LYS A 268 6.85 17.92 -20.25
CA LYS A 268 7.68 18.63 -21.22
C LYS A 268 8.66 17.66 -21.90
N PRO A 269 8.57 17.42 -23.23
CA PRO A 269 9.49 16.54 -23.94
C PRO A 269 10.96 16.96 -23.75
N GLY A 270 11.84 15.99 -23.53
CA GLY A 270 13.26 16.22 -23.23
C GLY A 270 13.58 16.74 -21.83
N TYR A 271 12.57 17.06 -21.01
CA TYR A 271 12.76 17.58 -19.64
C TYR A 271 12.10 16.71 -18.58
N SER A 272 10.79 16.48 -18.68
CA SER A 272 10.02 15.77 -17.68
C SER A 272 10.27 14.26 -17.73
N LYS A 273 10.29 13.64 -16.56
CA LYS A 273 10.29 12.18 -16.39
C LYS A 273 8.99 11.73 -15.74
N LEU A 274 8.55 10.52 -16.06
CA LEU A 274 7.49 9.81 -15.35
C LEU A 274 8.14 8.59 -14.68
N LEU A 275 8.04 8.52 -13.36
CA LEU A 275 8.66 7.50 -12.54
C LEU A 275 7.57 6.55 -12.02
N ILE A 276 7.64 5.27 -12.40
CA ILE A 276 6.72 4.23 -11.92
C ILE A 276 7.45 3.33 -10.93
N TYR A 277 6.94 3.22 -9.70
CA TYR A 277 7.40 2.25 -8.72
C TYR A 277 6.31 1.24 -8.42
N ASP A 278 6.36 0.10 -9.11
CA ASP A 278 5.37 -0.97 -9.01
C ASP A 278 5.97 -2.34 -9.39
N HIS A 279 5.27 -3.45 -9.17
CA HIS A 279 5.88 -4.81 -9.14
C HIS A 279 5.07 -5.99 -9.70
N GLU A 280 3.83 -5.75 -10.11
CA GLU A 280 2.79 -6.68 -10.53
C GLU A 280 2.85 -7.11 -12.00
N ARG A 281 3.61 -6.38 -12.82
CA ARG A 281 3.77 -6.66 -14.25
C ARG A 281 5.20 -7.06 -14.57
N THR A 282 5.35 -8.01 -15.50
CA THR A 282 6.65 -8.33 -16.10
C THR A 282 7.16 -7.16 -16.93
N GLU A 283 8.48 -7.10 -17.14
CA GLU A 283 9.11 -6.07 -17.97
C GLU A 283 8.47 -5.98 -19.37
N LYS A 284 8.11 -7.12 -19.98
CA LYS A 284 7.41 -7.16 -21.28
C LYS A 284 6.02 -6.52 -21.24
N GLN A 285 5.25 -6.76 -20.17
CA GLN A 285 3.91 -6.18 -20.00
C GLN A 285 3.98 -4.67 -19.78
N TRP A 286 4.95 -4.23 -18.96
CA TRP A 286 5.23 -2.81 -18.77
C TRP A 286 5.56 -2.10 -20.09
N LEU A 287 6.49 -2.65 -20.87
CA LEU A 287 6.86 -2.09 -22.17
C LEU A 287 5.65 -1.96 -23.10
N ALA A 288 4.84 -3.02 -23.21
CA ALA A 288 3.64 -2.99 -24.05
C ALA A 288 2.64 -1.91 -23.61
N LEU A 289 2.46 -1.72 -22.30
CA LEU A 289 1.59 -0.68 -21.76
C LEU A 289 2.12 0.72 -22.10
N PHE A 290 3.40 1.00 -21.87
CA PHE A 290 3.99 2.30 -22.14
C PHE A 290 4.03 2.65 -23.63
N ASP A 291 4.38 1.67 -24.48
CA ASP A 291 4.36 1.82 -25.93
C ASP A 291 2.96 2.19 -26.43
N SER A 292 1.91 1.60 -25.84
CA SER A 292 0.52 1.86 -26.23
C SER A 292 0.06 3.30 -26.00
N VAL A 293 0.73 4.05 -25.12
CA VAL A 293 0.47 5.48 -24.87
C VAL A 293 1.60 6.38 -25.40
N GLY A 294 2.57 5.80 -26.14
CA GLY A 294 3.71 6.51 -26.71
C GLY A 294 4.64 7.12 -25.66
N LEU A 295 4.84 6.44 -24.53
CA LEU A 295 5.90 6.72 -23.57
C LEU A 295 7.07 5.78 -23.83
N ARG A 296 8.30 6.28 -23.72
CA ARG A 296 9.51 5.48 -23.91
C ARG A 296 10.16 5.20 -22.56
N VAL A 297 10.58 3.96 -22.33
CA VAL A 297 11.45 3.64 -21.19
C VAL A 297 12.83 4.26 -21.43
N ALA A 298 13.18 5.24 -20.59
CA ALA A 298 14.51 5.82 -20.56
C ALA A 298 15.48 4.89 -19.84
N LYS A 299 15.07 4.36 -18.68
CA LYS A 299 15.88 3.46 -17.87
C LYS A 299 15.05 2.64 -16.89
N LEU A 300 15.51 1.41 -16.62
CA LEU A 300 15.02 0.59 -15.51
C LEU A 300 16.04 0.62 -14.39
N TRP A 301 15.67 1.20 -13.27
CA TRP A 301 16.50 1.28 -12.06
C TRP A 301 16.18 0.10 -11.16
N LYS A 302 17.20 -0.64 -10.72
CA LYS A 302 17.07 -1.86 -9.91
C LYS A 302 18.04 -1.78 -8.74
N LYS A 303 17.64 -2.27 -7.56
CA LYS A 303 18.50 -2.39 -6.37
C LYS A 303 18.69 -3.86 -5.99
N PRO A 304 19.77 -4.53 -6.45
CA PRO A 304 20.10 -5.88 -6.03
C PRO A 304 20.64 -5.91 -4.59
N PRO A 305 20.39 -6.97 -3.80
CA PRO A 305 19.50 -8.09 -4.07
C PRO A 305 18.03 -7.71 -3.81
N GLY A 306 17.13 -7.95 -4.78
CA GLY A 306 15.70 -7.63 -4.65
C GLY A 306 14.98 -7.61 -6.00
N THR A 307 13.65 -7.52 -5.97
CA THR A 307 12.77 -7.40 -7.16
C THR A 307 12.24 -5.98 -7.36
N SER A 308 12.45 -5.07 -6.41
CA SER A 308 12.02 -3.68 -6.51
C SER A 308 12.74 -2.94 -7.63
N SER A 309 11.97 -2.21 -8.45
CA SER A 309 12.50 -1.39 -9.53
C SER A 309 11.71 -0.10 -9.70
N VAL A 310 12.40 0.96 -10.11
CA VAL A 310 11.78 2.20 -10.56
C VAL A 310 11.96 2.29 -12.08
N ILE A 311 10.85 2.42 -12.80
CA ILE A 311 10.83 2.57 -14.26
C ILE A 311 10.83 4.06 -14.56
N GLU A 312 11.88 4.54 -15.23
CA GLU A 312 11.97 5.91 -15.70
C GLU A 312 11.48 6.00 -17.15
N LEU A 313 10.45 6.80 -17.36
CA LEU A 313 9.79 7.02 -18.64
C LEU A 313 9.96 8.47 -19.10
N GLU A 314 9.89 8.69 -20.40
CA GLU A 314 9.88 10.01 -21.01
C GLU A 314 9.00 10.08 -22.25
N VAL A 315 8.63 11.31 -22.63
CA VAL A 315 8.03 11.59 -23.94
C VAL A 315 9.15 11.68 -24.98
N PRO A 316 9.12 10.87 -26.06
CA PRO A 316 10.11 10.98 -27.13
C PRO A 316 10.16 12.39 -27.72
N LEU A 317 11.36 12.86 -28.05
CA LEU A 317 11.53 14.04 -28.88
C LEU A 317 11.03 13.70 -30.30
N SER A 318 10.10 14.51 -30.81
CA SER A 318 9.61 14.44 -32.19
C SER A 318 10.68 14.82 -33.20
#